data_AF-A0A954C739-F1
#
_entry.id   AF-A0A954C739-F1
#
_cell.length_a   1.000
_cell.length_b   1.000
_cell.length_c   1.000
_cell.angle_alpha   90.00
_cell.angle_beta   90.00
_cell.angle_gamma   90.00
#
_symmetry.space_group_name_H-M   'P 1'
#
loop_
_entity.id
_entity.type
_entity.pdbx_description
1 polymer ?
#
loop_
_entity_poly.entity_id
_entity_poly.type
_entity_poly.pdbx_seq_one_letter_code
_entity_poly.pdbx_strand_id
1 'polypeptide(L)'
;MLRMRHVAIVAVGLLAVGGATYAQDDDKKDSEFVLLNKYRESVRAERWKDTIALYEQLRGFPAHTDLTVQYLYAVAQYNLGQLKPAETMLSTVLSEESKHVEALYLMAKVYAKQAQVEKNPIRKQQLDLKAKDTLIVAAGAGQYVYRDIQSPDGAKLFEKLAQDSKFVLEVMKASSGHTVSTSGIHNPFRSPLRKKTEEGAEGEDQVDVIEGDEEFERRLEKLYKELVELAADEQYTELENKLEQVGDLLARYGPGASEKSREIRERFEQKFKEFDVILKMVKLQEWVSEGNTELETMVQSIENEEYDIALASFAQIENIVNDMKKEEDPIFERNAQMLYLRGKQLAERAQRYKEIAEFKLPITGIVIASKAVAQGDANAYDSAIINDHIHRVGDQVFDEEKAIDPNPNLKLHELTETTVTFDYYGTKFVRAIKSRSDAEAAGGAVEGPE
;
A
#
# COMPACT_ATOMS: atom_id res chain seq x y z
N MET A 1 -7.18 62.03 -49.32
CA MET A 1 -8.66 62.01 -49.18
C MET A 1 -8.95 61.63 -47.73
N LEU A 2 -9.34 62.59 -46.88
CA LEU A 2 -10.74 62.89 -46.50
C LEU A 2 -11.46 61.64 -45.93
N ARG A 3 -12.02 61.60 -44.72
CA ARG A 3 -12.53 62.63 -43.81
C ARG A 3 -12.78 62.05 -42.41
N MET A 4 -12.62 62.90 -41.40
CA MET A 4 -13.21 62.84 -40.05
C MET A 4 -14.74 62.71 -40.10
N ARG A 5 -15.37 62.38 -38.94
CA ARG A 5 -16.55 63.02 -38.27
C ARG A 5 -17.22 61.98 -37.33
N HIS A 6 -17.63 62.22 -36.08
CA HIS A 6 -18.02 63.40 -35.27
C HIS A 6 -17.79 63.11 -33.75
N VAL A 7 -17.22 64.01 -32.92
CA VAL A 7 -17.81 65.18 -32.19
C VAL A 7 -18.89 64.73 -31.19
N ALA A 8 -18.72 64.73 -29.86
CA ALA A 8 -18.38 65.75 -28.83
C ALA A 8 -19.55 66.64 -28.37
N ILE A 9 -19.63 66.90 -27.06
CA ILE A 9 -20.18 68.03 -26.25
C ILE A 9 -20.64 67.44 -24.88
N VAL A 10 -20.04 67.68 -23.70
CA VAL A 10 -19.64 68.90 -22.93
C VAL A 10 -20.80 69.58 -22.18
N ALA A 11 -20.74 69.54 -20.84
CA ALA A 11 -21.06 70.60 -19.85
C ALA A 11 -20.67 70.05 -18.46
N VAL A 12 -19.66 70.49 -17.71
CA VAL A 12 -19.22 71.81 -17.17
C VAL A 12 -20.16 72.39 -16.10
N GLY A 13 -19.59 72.57 -14.90
CA GLY A 13 -20.08 73.40 -13.80
C GLY A 13 -20.35 72.57 -12.53
N LEU A 14 -19.84 72.86 -11.34
CA LEU A 14 -19.25 74.08 -10.82
C LEU A 14 -18.48 73.76 -9.53
N LEU A 15 -17.52 74.65 -9.24
CA LEU A 15 -16.69 74.78 -8.05
C LEU A 15 -17.38 74.52 -6.71
N ALA A 16 -16.72 73.72 -5.87
CA ALA A 16 -16.67 73.96 -4.42
C ALA A 16 -15.21 73.87 -3.97
N VAL A 17 -14.61 75.04 -3.79
CA VAL A 17 -13.41 75.24 -2.98
C VAL A 17 -13.84 74.99 -1.53
N GLY A 18 -13.53 73.80 -1.02
CA GLY A 18 -13.60 73.44 0.39
C GLY A 18 -12.22 72.97 0.79
N GLY A 19 -11.63 73.65 1.77
CA GLY A 19 -10.21 73.56 2.11
C GLY A 19 -9.67 72.14 2.22
N ALA A 20 -8.45 71.98 1.70
CA ALA A 20 -7.57 70.89 2.05
C ALA A 20 -7.35 70.90 3.57
N THR A 21 -8.25 70.24 4.29
CA THR A 21 -7.84 69.51 5.47
C THR A 21 -6.94 68.42 4.93
N TYR A 22 -5.63 68.61 5.11
CA TYR A 22 -4.74 67.49 5.32
C TYR A 22 -5.38 66.70 6.47
N ALA A 23 -6.25 65.76 6.13
CA ALA A 23 -6.38 64.56 6.91
C ALA A 23 -4.95 64.03 6.94
N GLN A 24 -4.29 64.21 8.07
CA GLN A 24 -3.33 63.22 8.49
C GLN A 24 -4.02 61.89 8.19
N ASP A 25 -3.51 61.17 7.18
CA ASP A 25 -3.58 59.72 7.18
C ASP A 25 -2.93 59.33 8.51
N ASP A 26 -3.73 59.40 9.58
CA ASP A 26 -3.52 58.60 10.76
C ASP A 26 -3.51 57.21 10.16
N ASP A 27 -2.29 56.70 9.96
CA ASP A 27 -1.90 55.33 9.78
C ASP A 27 -2.51 54.55 10.94
N LYS A 28 -3.84 54.40 10.90
CA LYS A 28 -4.60 53.47 11.70
C LYS A 28 -4.22 52.14 11.11
N LYS A 29 -3.05 51.65 11.51
CA LYS A 29 -2.72 50.24 11.45
C LYS A 29 -3.92 49.54 12.06
N ASP A 30 -4.72 48.94 11.20
CA ASP A 30 -5.85 48.14 11.61
C ASP A 30 -5.35 47.23 12.73
N SER A 31 -6.06 47.20 13.85
CA SER A 31 -5.66 46.33 14.96
C SER A 31 -5.63 44.89 14.47
N GLU A 32 -4.74 44.07 15.05
CA GLU A 32 -4.60 42.64 14.71
C GLU A 32 -5.96 41.93 14.63
N PHE A 33 -6.83 42.22 15.59
CA PHE A 33 -8.18 41.67 15.66
C PHE A 33 -9.05 42.05 14.45
N VAL A 34 -8.97 43.29 13.98
CA VAL A 34 -9.73 43.77 12.81
C VAL A 34 -9.21 43.10 11.54
N LEU A 35 -7.88 43.00 11.36
CA LEU A 35 -7.28 42.31 10.22
C LEU A 35 -7.63 40.81 10.21
N LEU A 36 -7.56 40.14 11.36
CA LEU A 36 -7.90 38.73 11.49
C LEU A 36 -9.38 38.46 11.17
N ASN A 37 -10.29 39.34 11.60
CA ASN A 37 -11.71 39.23 11.26
C ASN A 37 -11.95 39.45 9.77
N LYS A 38 -11.38 40.51 9.18
CA LYS A 38 -11.44 40.75 7.72
C LYS A 38 -10.90 39.57 6.94
N TYR A 39 -9.80 38.97 7.42
CA TYR A 39 -9.19 37.78 6.82
C TYR A 39 -10.16 36.60 6.84
N ARG A 40 -10.74 36.27 8.00
CA ARG A 40 -11.73 35.18 8.15
C ARG A 40 -12.99 35.42 7.32
N GLU A 41 -13.46 36.67 7.24
CA GLU A 41 -14.59 37.06 6.38
C GLU A 41 -14.26 36.88 4.89
N SER A 42 -13.05 37.27 4.47
CA SER A 42 -12.57 37.09 3.10
C SER A 42 -12.51 35.61 2.70
N VAL A 43 -12.04 34.73 3.60
CA VAL A 43 -12.04 33.28 3.42
C VAL A 43 -13.47 32.75 3.27
N ARG A 44 -14.39 33.13 4.17
CA ARG A 44 -15.81 32.72 4.11
C ARG A 44 -16.52 33.20 2.85
N ALA A 45 -16.12 34.36 2.33
CA ALA A 45 -16.65 34.95 1.10
C ALA A 45 -15.90 34.46 -0.16
N GLU A 46 -14.96 33.51 -0.02
CA GLU A 46 -14.15 32.95 -1.11
C GLU A 46 -13.38 34.00 -1.94
N ARG A 47 -13.03 35.15 -1.32
CA ARG A 47 -12.29 36.23 -1.97
C ARG A 47 -10.79 35.99 -1.87
N TRP A 48 -10.30 34.95 -2.54
CA TRP A 48 -8.94 34.42 -2.36
C TRP A 48 -7.80 35.45 -2.56
N LYS A 49 -7.96 36.40 -3.49
CA LYS A 49 -6.97 37.47 -3.71
C LYS A 49 -6.88 38.42 -2.52
N ASP A 50 -8.02 38.80 -1.97
CA ASP A 50 -8.11 39.67 -0.79
C ASP A 50 -7.57 38.93 0.44
N THR A 51 -7.86 37.63 0.55
CA THR A 51 -7.35 36.76 1.62
C THR A 51 -5.82 36.77 1.67
N ILE A 52 -5.16 36.61 0.52
CA ILE A 52 -3.69 36.66 0.42
C ILE A 52 -3.19 38.05 0.83
N ALA A 53 -3.79 39.13 0.32
CA ALA A 53 -3.37 40.50 0.66
C ALA A 53 -3.50 40.79 2.16
N LEU A 54 -4.58 40.32 2.80
CA LEU A 54 -4.81 40.46 4.24
C LEU A 54 -3.83 39.62 5.06
N TYR A 55 -3.47 38.41 4.61
CA TYR A 55 -2.45 37.58 5.26
C TYR A 55 -1.07 38.25 5.24
N GLU A 56 -0.69 38.88 4.12
CA GLU A 56 0.58 39.61 4.03
C GLU A 56 0.63 40.79 5.01
N GLN A 57 -0.50 41.45 5.27
CA GLN A 57 -0.60 42.49 6.29
C GLN A 57 -0.51 41.92 7.72
N LEU A 58 -0.95 40.67 7.92
CA LEU A 58 -0.87 39.98 9.21
C LEU A 58 0.56 39.56 9.59
N ARG A 59 1.52 39.48 8.65
CA ARG A 59 2.91 39.04 8.93
C ARG A 59 3.62 39.82 10.04
N GLY A 60 3.19 41.05 10.33
CA GLY A 60 3.72 41.86 11.43
C GLY A 60 3.16 41.53 12.82
N PHE A 61 2.19 40.60 12.91
CA PHE A 61 1.41 40.33 14.12
C PHE A 61 1.50 38.85 14.53
N PRO A 62 1.46 38.50 15.82
CA PRO A 62 1.55 37.11 16.28
C PRO A 62 0.55 36.14 15.61
N ALA A 63 -0.65 36.60 15.25
CA ALA A 63 -1.64 35.76 14.58
C ALA A 63 -1.17 35.13 13.25
N HIS A 64 -0.13 35.64 12.58
CA HIS A 64 0.37 35.00 11.34
C HIS A 64 1.04 33.64 11.57
N THR A 65 1.47 33.35 12.80
CA THR A 65 2.06 32.05 13.18
C THR A 65 1.00 31.04 13.61
N ASP A 66 -0.28 31.42 13.73
CA ASP A 66 -1.36 30.49 14.01
C ASP A 66 -1.51 29.52 12.83
N LEU A 67 -1.38 28.22 13.13
CA LEU A 67 -1.51 27.12 12.16
C LEU A 67 -2.81 27.19 11.37
N THR A 68 -3.91 27.62 12.01
CA THR A 68 -5.21 27.79 11.36
C THR A 68 -5.14 28.86 10.27
N VAL A 69 -4.46 29.98 10.56
CA VAL A 69 -4.32 31.11 9.63
C VAL A 69 -3.38 30.72 8.47
N GLN A 70 -2.30 30.00 8.76
CA GLN A 70 -1.39 29.47 7.74
C GLN A 70 -2.07 28.45 6.82
N TYR A 71 -2.87 27.55 7.38
CA TYR A 71 -3.66 26.58 6.61
C TYR A 71 -4.66 27.29 5.68
N LEU A 72 -5.43 28.25 6.19
CA LEU A 72 -6.37 29.02 5.37
C LEU A 72 -5.68 29.83 4.27
N TYR A 73 -4.45 30.29 4.51
CA TYR A 73 -3.64 30.96 3.48
C TYR A 73 -3.21 29.97 2.38
N ALA A 74 -2.82 28.75 2.75
CA ALA A 74 -2.54 27.69 1.79
C ALA A 74 -3.78 27.31 0.96
N VAL A 75 -4.97 27.27 1.58
CA VAL A 75 -6.25 27.08 0.87
C VAL A 75 -6.46 28.17 -0.20
N ALA A 76 -6.25 29.44 0.15
CA ALA A 76 -6.38 30.55 -0.79
C ALA A 76 -5.39 30.43 -1.97
N GLN A 77 -4.13 30.07 -1.70
CA GLN A 77 -3.12 29.85 -2.73
C GLN A 77 -3.45 28.68 -3.65
N TYR A 78 -3.93 27.56 -3.10
CA TYR A 78 -4.38 26.40 -3.87
C TYR A 78 -5.54 26.76 -4.82
N ASN A 79 -6.52 27.53 -4.35
CA ASN A 79 -7.67 27.96 -5.15
C ASN A 79 -7.28 28.93 -6.28
N LEU A 80 -6.22 29.73 -6.08
CA LEU A 80 -5.64 30.58 -7.13
C LEU A 80 -4.66 29.85 -8.07
N GLY A 81 -4.46 28.54 -7.89
CA GLY A 81 -3.53 27.75 -8.69
C GLY A 81 -2.05 27.98 -8.38
N GLN A 82 -1.74 28.66 -7.27
CA GLN A 82 -0.38 28.89 -6.80
C GLN A 82 0.12 27.66 -6.01
N LEU A 83 0.34 26.54 -6.72
CA LEU A 83 0.57 25.23 -6.11
C LEU A 83 1.87 25.13 -5.30
N LYS A 84 2.96 25.76 -5.74
CA LYS A 84 4.26 25.72 -5.03
C LYS A 84 4.21 26.51 -3.72
N PRO A 85 3.73 27.77 -3.69
CA PRO A 85 3.51 28.46 -2.42
C PRO A 85 2.62 27.67 -1.44
N ALA A 86 1.55 27.06 -1.95
CA ALA A 86 0.64 26.27 -1.11
C ALA A 86 1.35 25.06 -0.50
N GLU A 87 2.16 24.35 -1.28
CA GLU A 87 3.00 23.23 -0.81
C GLU A 87 3.97 23.68 0.29
N THR A 88 4.68 24.81 0.10
CA THR A 88 5.60 25.33 1.12
C THR A 88 4.88 25.63 2.43
N MET A 89 3.73 26.31 2.36
CA MET A 89 2.97 26.65 3.57
C MET A 89 2.40 25.42 4.28
N LEU A 90 1.86 24.45 3.53
CA LEU A 90 1.36 23.20 4.10
C LEU A 90 2.48 22.37 4.74
N SER A 91 3.68 22.40 4.17
CA SER A 91 4.85 21.72 4.75
C SER A 91 5.21 22.33 6.11
N THR A 92 5.11 23.65 6.26
CA THR A 92 5.27 24.31 7.57
C THR A 92 4.21 23.84 8.57
N VAL A 93 2.93 23.89 8.19
CA VAL A 93 1.82 23.44 9.05
C VAL A 93 2.01 21.99 9.49
N LEU A 94 2.36 21.09 8.56
CA LEU A 94 2.57 19.67 8.85
C LEU A 94 3.87 19.38 9.61
N SER A 95 4.86 20.29 9.58
CA SER A 95 6.06 20.16 10.41
C SER A 95 5.78 20.44 11.89
N GLU A 96 4.83 21.34 12.18
CA GLU A 96 4.38 21.64 13.53
C GLU A 96 3.30 20.65 14.01
N GLU A 97 2.33 20.32 13.15
CA GLU A 97 1.25 19.37 13.44
C GLU A 97 1.16 18.29 12.35
N SER A 98 1.99 17.25 12.50
CA SER A 98 2.11 16.14 11.55
C SER A 98 0.80 15.37 11.27
N LYS A 99 -0.18 15.45 12.17
CA LYS A 99 -1.50 14.80 12.05
C LYS A 99 -2.63 15.76 11.68
N HIS A 100 -2.33 16.98 11.23
CA HIS A 100 -3.37 17.93 10.83
C HIS A 100 -4.12 17.41 9.59
N VAL A 101 -5.30 16.84 9.83
CA VAL A 101 -6.07 16.06 8.87
C VAL A 101 -6.38 16.85 7.59
N GLU A 102 -6.89 18.08 7.73
CA GLU A 102 -7.26 18.89 6.56
C GLU A 102 -6.05 19.34 5.73
N ALA A 103 -4.91 19.61 6.38
CA ALA A 103 -3.67 19.99 5.72
C ALA A 103 -3.07 18.82 4.92
N LEU A 104 -3.10 17.59 5.46
CA LEU A 104 -2.70 16.39 4.75
C LEU A 104 -3.55 16.19 3.49
N TYR A 105 -4.88 16.31 3.61
CA TYR A 105 -5.77 16.16 2.47
C TYR A 105 -5.54 17.25 1.41
N LEU A 106 -5.36 18.51 1.83
CA LEU A 106 -5.05 19.59 0.90
C LEU A 106 -3.70 19.39 0.22
N MET A 107 -2.68 18.90 0.94
CA MET A 107 -1.37 18.59 0.38
C MET A 107 -1.46 17.52 -0.71
N ALA A 108 -2.25 16.47 -0.50
CA ALA A 108 -2.51 15.46 -1.53
C ALA A 108 -3.14 16.07 -2.80
N LYS A 109 -4.09 17.01 -2.64
CA LYS A 109 -4.70 17.74 -3.77
C LYS A 109 -3.68 18.62 -4.50
N VAL A 110 -2.76 19.25 -3.77
CA VAL A 110 -1.65 20.02 -4.36
C VAL A 110 -0.79 19.12 -5.23
N TYR A 111 -0.34 17.97 -4.72
CA TYR A 111 0.48 17.02 -5.50
C TYR A 111 -0.25 16.48 -6.73
N ALA A 112 -1.53 16.12 -6.61
CA ALA A 112 -2.31 15.67 -7.76
C ALA A 112 -2.46 16.76 -8.83
N LYS A 113 -2.73 18.01 -8.45
CA LYS A 113 -2.77 19.12 -9.42
C LYS A 113 -1.41 19.40 -10.04
N GLN A 114 -0.32 19.31 -9.28
CA GLN A 114 1.03 19.46 -9.84
C GLN A 114 1.32 18.36 -10.87
N ALA A 115 0.94 17.11 -10.58
CA ALA A 115 1.10 15.97 -11.50
C ALA A 115 0.30 16.15 -12.82
N GLN A 116 -0.87 16.78 -12.76
CA GLN A 116 -1.67 17.08 -13.97
C GLN A 116 -1.00 18.09 -14.91
N VAL A 117 -0.27 19.07 -14.35
CA VAL A 117 0.41 20.14 -15.12
C VAL A 117 1.85 19.74 -15.50
N GLU A 118 2.43 18.75 -14.82
CA GLU A 118 3.80 18.29 -15.04
C GLU A 118 3.96 17.57 -16.40
N LYS A 119 4.99 17.98 -17.15
CA LYS A 119 5.29 17.43 -18.49
C LYS A 119 6.24 16.25 -18.42
N ASN A 120 7.10 16.20 -17.40
CA ASN A 120 8.04 15.09 -17.23
C ASN A 120 7.32 13.86 -16.66
N PRO A 121 7.30 12.71 -17.36
CA PRO A 121 6.55 11.53 -16.94
C PRO A 121 7.06 10.93 -15.63
N ILE A 122 8.38 10.96 -15.38
CA ILE A 122 8.98 10.43 -14.16
C ILE A 122 8.54 11.28 -12.97
N ARG A 123 8.64 12.61 -13.10
CA ARG A 123 8.24 13.54 -12.04
C ARG A 123 6.74 13.50 -11.77
N LYS A 124 5.93 13.35 -12.83
CA LYS A 124 4.49 13.13 -12.71
C LYS A 124 4.17 11.89 -11.88
N GLN A 125 4.81 10.76 -12.19
CA GLN A 125 4.61 9.52 -11.43
C GLN A 125 5.05 9.68 -9.96
N GLN A 126 6.14 10.39 -9.69
CA GLN A 126 6.56 10.68 -8.31
C GLN A 126 5.54 11.55 -7.55
N LEU A 127 4.95 12.54 -8.22
CA LEU A 127 3.91 13.38 -7.61
C LEU A 127 2.61 12.59 -7.37
N ASP A 128 2.22 11.71 -8.29
CA ASP A 128 1.08 10.81 -8.13
C ASP A 128 1.28 9.86 -6.93
N LEU A 129 2.49 9.30 -6.78
CA LEU A 129 2.84 8.47 -5.61
C LEU A 129 2.80 9.27 -4.31
N LYS A 130 3.38 10.48 -4.29
CA LYS A 130 3.30 11.36 -3.11
C LYS A 130 1.86 11.69 -2.74
N ALA A 131 1.01 11.97 -3.72
CA ALA A 131 -0.41 12.22 -3.49
C ALA A 131 -1.10 10.99 -2.86
N LYS A 132 -0.83 9.80 -3.40
CA LYS A 132 -1.32 8.52 -2.86
C LYS A 132 -0.90 8.32 -1.41
N ASP A 133 0.40 8.41 -1.11
CA ASP A 133 0.93 8.19 0.24
C ASP A 133 0.38 9.20 1.23
N THR A 134 0.27 10.47 0.82
CA THR A 134 -0.31 11.53 1.65
C THR A 134 -1.79 11.27 1.97
N LEU A 135 -2.56 10.72 1.03
CA LEU A 135 -3.95 10.31 1.28
C LEU A 135 -4.03 9.16 2.28
N ILE A 136 -3.12 8.18 2.23
CA ILE A 136 -3.08 7.08 3.21
C ILE A 136 -2.77 7.63 4.61
N VAL A 137 -1.82 8.56 4.72
CA VAL A 137 -1.51 9.23 6.00
C VAL A 137 -2.71 10.05 6.49
N ALA A 138 -3.41 10.76 5.60
CA ALA A 138 -4.64 11.49 5.95
C ALA A 138 -5.74 10.56 6.46
N ALA A 139 -5.93 9.40 5.83
CA ALA A 139 -6.87 8.39 6.29
C ALA A 139 -6.50 7.87 7.68
N GLY A 140 -5.21 7.60 7.90
CA GLY A 140 -4.67 7.21 9.20
C GLY A 140 -4.77 8.29 10.28
N ALA A 141 -4.96 9.56 9.91
CA ALA A 141 -5.22 10.65 10.84
C ALA A 141 -6.73 10.89 11.10
N GLY A 142 -7.61 10.10 10.48
CA GLY A 142 -9.07 10.18 10.67
C GLY A 142 -9.83 10.86 9.52
N GLN A 143 -9.20 11.17 8.38
CA GLN A 143 -9.92 11.68 7.21
C GLN A 143 -10.75 10.58 6.54
N TYR A 144 -11.98 10.89 6.14
CA TYR A 144 -12.83 10.00 5.34
C TYR A 144 -12.44 10.00 3.86
N VAL A 145 -11.18 9.63 3.57
CA VAL A 145 -10.57 9.75 2.23
C VAL A 145 -11.40 9.10 1.14
N TYR A 146 -11.96 7.90 1.36
CA TYR A 146 -12.75 7.21 0.34
C TYR A 146 -14.00 8.00 -0.07
N ARG A 147 -14.68 8.64 0.90
CA ARG A 147 -15.83 9.52 0.61
C ARG A 147 -15.38 10.75 -0.18
N ASP A 148 -14.24 11.33 0.19
CA ASP A 148 -13.80 12.59 -0.38
C ASP A 148 -13.23 12.43 -1.79
N ILE A 149 -12.55 11.32 -2.11
CA ILE A 149 -12.09 11.03 -3.49
C ILE A 149 -13.25 10.69 -4.43
N GLN A 150 -14.37 10.19 -3.90
CA GLN A 150 -15.61 9.95 -4.67
C GLN A 150 -16.45 11.22 -4.89
N SER A 151 -16.16 12.31 -4.17
CA SER A 151 -16.84 13.58 -4.40
C SER A 151 -16.56 14.11 -5.82
N PRO A 152 -17.43 14.96 -6.40
CA PRO A 152 -17.23 15.51 -7.74
C PRO A 152 -15.89 16.22 -7.94
N ASP A 153 -15.34 16.84 -6.90
CA ASP A 153 -14.05 17.51 -6.96
C ASP A 153 -12.86 16.58 -6.68
N GLY A 154 -13.06 15.57 -5.82
CA GLY A 154 -12.09 14.50 -5.60
C GLY A 154 -11.89 13.64 -6.84
N ALA A 155 -12.98 13.27 -7.52
CA ALA A 155 -12.96 12.42 -8.70
C ALA A 155 -12.12 13.03 -9.82
N LYS A 156 -12.20 14.35 -10.04
CA LYS A 156 -11.37 15.08 -11.03
C LYS A 156 -9.86 14.94 -10.80
N LEU A 157 -9.44 14.70 -9.56
CA LEU A 157 -8.04 14.60 -9.18
C LEU A 157 -7.59 13.16 -8.99
N PHE A 158 -8.47 12.28 -8.48
CA PHE A 158 -8.12 10.97 -7.95
C PHE A 158 -8.91 9.80 -8.55
N GLU A 159 -9.57 9.98 -9.69
CA GLU A 159 -10.37 8.93 -10.35
C GLU A 159 -9.64 7.58 -10.45
N LYS A 160 -8.37 7.60 -10.87
CA LYS A 160 -7.54 6.39 -10.99
C LYS A 160 -7.32 5.70 -9.65
N LEU A 161 -7.13 6.47 -8.57
CA LEU A 161 -6.93 5.91 -7.24
C LEU A 161 -8.23 5.34 -6.68
N ALA A 162 -9.37 5.98 -6.93
CA ALA A 162 -10.68 5.46 -6.51
C ALA A 162 -11.01 4.09 -7.16
N GLN A 163 -10.46 3.81 -8.34
CA GLN A 163 -10.58 2.52 -9.03
C GLN A 163 -9.50 1.50 -8.64
N ASP A 164 -8.41 1.94 -8.01
CA ASP A 164 -7.33 1.06 -7.58
C ASP A 164 -7.71 0.34 -6.28
N SER A 165 -8.12 -0.93 -6.44
CA SER A 165 -8.48 -1.80 -5.31
C SER A 165 -7.39 -1.91 -4.23
N LYS A 166 -6.10 -1.86 -4.60
CA LYS A 166 -5.01 -1.92 -3.62
C LYS A 166 -4.97 -0.66 -2.78
N PHE A 167 -5.10 0.51 -3.41
CA PHE A 167 -5.19 1.78 -2.70
C PHE A 167 -6.41 1.85 -1.79
N VAL A 168 -7.59 1.41 -2.25
CA VAL A 168 -8.81 1.39 -1.42
C VAL A 168 -8.60 0.56 -0.15
N LEU A 169 -8.01 -0.64 -0.27
CA LEU A 169 -7.69 -1.48 0.88
C LEU A 169 -6.66 -0.84 1.81
N GLU A 170 -5.62 -0.20 1.27
CA GLU A 170 -4.62 0.55 2.06
C GLU A 170 -5.27 1.71 2.85
N VAL A 171 -6.19 2.45 2.23
CA VAL A 171 -6.95 3.53 2.89
C VAL A 171 -7.87 2.97 3.97
N MET A 172 -8.57 1.86 3.72
CA MET A 172 -9.42 1.20 4.71
C MET A 172 -8.60 0.75 5.93
N LYS A 173 -7.46 0.09 5.69
CA LYS A 173 -6.53 -0.34 6.74
C LYS A 173 -5.94 0.83 7.53
N ALA A 174 -5.62 1.94 6.87
CA ALA A 174 -5.14 3.14 7.55
C ALA A 174 -6.24 3.75 8.42
N SER A 175 -7.48 3.81 7.93
CA SER A 175 -8.62 4.39 8.66
C SER A 175 -9.07 3.55 9.86
N SER A 176 -8.93 2.22 9.82
CA SER A 176 -9.32 1.33 10.92
C SER A 176 -8.44 1.51 12.17
N GLY A 177 -7.20 1.97 12.00
CA GLY A 177 -6.31 2.34 13.10
C GLY A 177 -6.74 3.58 13.90
N HIS A 178 -7.81 4.27 13.48
CA HIS A 178 -8.46 5.37 14.20
C HIS A 178 -9.94 5.06 14.50
N THR A 179 -10.25 3.82 14.88
CA THR A 179 -11.42 3.59 15.73
C THR A 179 -11.19 4.32 17.04
N VAL A 180 -11.86 5.47 17.18
CA VAL A 180 -11.80 6.31 18.38
C VAL A 180 -12.04 5.43 19.60
N SER A 181 -11.01 5.30 20.45
CA SER A 181 -11.19 4.77 21.80
C SER A 181 -12.32 5.55 22.44
N THR A 182 -13.43 4.88 22.74
CA THR A 182 -14.55 5.43 23.53
C THR A 182 -14.16 5.61 25.00
N SER A 183 -12.87 5.83 25.28
CA SER A 183 -12.30 6.24 26.55
C SER A 183 -12.69 7.69 26.86
N GLY A 184 -13.95 7.90 27.24
CA GLY A 184 -14.41 9.24 27.60
C GLY A 184 -15.90 9.40 27.87
N ILE A 185 -16.75 8.41 27.60
CA ILE A 185 -18.16 8.49 27.99
C ILE A 185 -18.34 7.84 29.36
N HIS A 186 -18.62 8.70 30.33
CA HIS A 186 -18.90 8.39 31.73
C HIS A 186 -19.89 7.21 31.82
N ASN A 187 -19.47 6.10 32.43
CA ASN A 187 -20.35 4.99 32.78
C ASN A 187 -21.34 5.46 33.86
N PRO A 188 -22.65 5.60 33.56
CA PRO A 188 -23.64 6.10 34.52
C PRO A 188 -24.06 5.04 35.56
N PHE A 189 -23.51 3.83 35.48
CA PHE A 189 -23.85 2.72 36.39
C PHE A 189 -22.63 2.14 37.11
N ARG A 190 -21.57 2.92 37.28
CA ARG A 190 -20.53 2.59 38.26
C ARG A 190 -21.12 2.73 39.67
N SER A 191 -21.52 1.61 40.28
CA SER A 191 -21.85 1.55 41.71
C SER A 191 -20.56 1.55 42.55
N PRO A 192 -20.52 2.26 43.68
CA PRO A 192 -19.32 2.38 44.50
C PRO A 192 -19.13 1.13 45.37
N LEU A 193 -17.91 0.58 45.37
CA LEU A 193 -17.27 -0.26 46.38
C LEU A 193 -18.17 -1.26 47.17
N ARG A 194 -17.96 -2.57 46.95
CA ARG A 194 -18.01 -3.55 48.05
C ARG A 194 -16.90 -4.60 47.95
N LYS A 195 -16.10 -4.69 49.02
CA LYS A 195 -15.28 -5.84 49.42
C LYS A 195 -16.18 -7.05 49.73
N LYS A 196 -15.77 -8.27 49.37
CA LYS A 196 -15.53 -9.43 50.27
C LYS A 196 -15.53 -10.79 49.52
N THR A 197 -14.52 -11.62 49.86
CA THR A 197 -14.47 -13.12 50.02
C THR A 197 -15.02 -14.02 48.90
N GLU A 198 -14.58 -15.25 48.64
CA GLU A 198 -13.50 -16.22 48.96
C GLU A 198 -13.89 -17.47 48.13
N GLU A 199 -12.93 -18.31 47.71
CA GLU A 199 -13.04 -19.78 47.52
C GLU A 199 -14.15 -20.36 46.59
N GLY A 200 -13.95 -21.26 45.63
CA GLY A 200 -13.17 -22.50 45.60
C GLY A 200 -14.11 -23.67 45.21
N ALA A 201 -13.57 -24.72 44.59
CA ALA A 201 -14.19 -26.01 44.17
C ALA A 201 -14.97 -26.00 42.83
N GLU A 202 -14.44 -26.62 41.76
CA GLU A 202 -14.36 -28.06 41.45
C GLU A 202 -15.71 -28.67 41.03
N GLY A 203 -15.65 -29.38 39.89
CA GLY A 203 -16.80 -29.79 39.11
C GLY A 203 -17.54 -31.00 39.65
N GLU A 204 -18.81 -31.06 39.28
CA GLU A 204 -19.60 -32.28 39.25
C GLU A 204 -20.43 -32.29 37.95
N ASP A 205 -20.40 -33.42 37.26
CA ASP A 205 -21.33 -33.78 36.19
C ASP A 205 -22.77 -33.70 36.72
N GLN A 206 -23.62 -32.89 36.08
CA GLN A 206 -25.05 -32.87 36.36
C GLN A 206 -25.86 -33.29 35.13
N VAL A 207 -26.71 -34.29 35.40
CA VAL A 207 -27.88 -34.77 34.65
C VAL A 207 -28.72 -33.59 34.15
N ASP A 208 -29.16 -33.68 32.88
CA ASP A 208 -29.97 -32.70 32.14
C ASP A 208 -31.22 -32.24 32.92
N VAL A 209 -31.04 -31.21 33.75
CA VAL A 209 -32.09 -30.27 34.09
C VAL A 209 -32.25 -29.39 32.87
N ILE A 210 -33.45 -29.31 32.30
CA ILE A 210 -33.79 -28.30 31.31
C ILE A 210 -33.65 -26.96 32.04
N GLU A 211 -32.45 -26.37 31.95
CA GLU A 211 -32.10 -25.04 32.46
C GLU A 211 -33.22 -24.11 31.96
N GLY A 212 -33.85 -23.39 32.89
CA GLY A 212 -34.99 -22.54 32.55
C GLY A 212 -34.58 -21.51 31.49
N ASP A 213 -35.53 -21.08 30.65
CA ASP A 213 -35.28 -20.16 29.53
C ASP A 213 -34.44 -18.92 29.92
N GLU A 214 -34.55 -18.46 31.18
CA GLU A 214 -33.78 -17.34 31.74
C GLU A 214 -32.31 -17.66 32.05
N GLU A 215 -31.99 -18.89 32.48
CA GLU A 215 -30.60 -19.31 32.74
C GLU A 215 -29.85 -19.54 31.42
N PHE A 216 -30.54 -20.12 30.43
CA PHE A 216 -30.05 -20.26 29.06
C PHE A 216 -29.73 -18.89 28.43
N GLU A 217 -30.64 -17.91 28.54
CA GLU A 217 -30.42 -16.56 28.04
C GLU A 217 -29.22 -15.89 28.73
N ARG A 218 -29.09 -16.00 30.06
CA ARG A 218 -27.94 -15.45 30.80
C ARG A 218 -26.62 -16.08 30.38
N ARG A 219 -26.60 -17.38 30.12
CA ARG A 219 -25.39 -18.11 29.73
C ARG A 219 -24.96 -17.75 28.31
N LEU A 220 -25.91 -17.62 27.39
CA LEU A 220 -25.67 -17.09 26.03
C LEU A 220 -25.24 -15.63 26.04
N GLU A 221 -25.85 -14.77 26.86
CA GLU A 221 -25.41 -13.38 27.01
C GLU A 221 -23.99 -13.26 27.56
N LYS A 222 -23.64 -14.13 28.53
CA LYS A 222 -22.28 -14.17 29.08
C LYS A 222 -21.27 -14.59 28.00
N LEU A 223 -21.54 -15.68 27.29
CA LEU A 223 -20.68 -16.14 26.19
C LEU A 223 -20.59 -15.10 25.06
N TYR A 224 -21.69 -14.42 24.74
CA TYR A 224 -21.68 -13.33 23.76
C TYR A 224 -20.79 -12.16 24.21
N LYS A 225 -20.85 -11.75 25.48
CA LYS A 225 -19.95 -10.71 26.01
C LYS A 225 -18.49 -11.14 25.98
N GLU A 226 -18.20 -12.37 26.42
CA GLU A 226 -16.84 -12.95 26.35
C GLU A 226 -16.34 -12.97 24.90
N LEU A 227 -17.18 -13.35 23.93
CA LEU A 227 -16.83 -13.33 22.51
C LEU A 227 -16.60 -11.91 21.96
N VAL A 228 -17.40 -10.93 22.37
CA VAL A 228 -17.17 -9.52 22.00
C VAL A 228 -15.83 -9.01 22.56
N GLU A 229 -15.50 -9.35 23.80
CA GLU A 229 -14.23 -8.98 24.45
C GLU A 229 -13.05 -9.66 23.74
N LEU A 230 -13.12 -10.97 23.51
CA LEU A 230 -12.07 -11.73 22.80
C LEU A 230 -11.86 -11.24 21.36
N ALA A 231 -12.93 -10.84 20.66
CA ALA A 231 -12.82 -10.27 19.32
C ALA A 231 -12.20 -8.87 19.32
N ALA A 232 -12.40 -8.09 20.39
CA ALA A 232 -11.78 -6.77 20.54
C ALA A 232 -10.29 -6.86 20.91
N ASP A 233 -9.91 -7.88 21.68
CA ASP A 233 -8.53 -8.13 22.13
C ASP A 233 -7.71 -8.99 21.15
N GLU A 234 -8.28 -9.33 19.98
CA GLU A 234 -7.64 -10.11 18.91
C GLU A 234 -7.18 -11.52 19.36
N GLN A 235 -7.86 -12.12 20.35
CA GLN A 235 -7.53 -13.44 20.92
C GLN A 235 -8.25 -14.59 20.18
N TYR A 236 -7.86 -14.83 18.92
CA TYR A 236 -8.63 -15.66 17.98
C TYR A 236 -8.72 -17.16 18.32
N THR A 237 -7.67 -17.75 18.88
CA THR A 237 -7.69 -19.17 19.32
C THR A 237 -8.70 -19.38 20.46
N GLU A 238 -8.82 -18.40 21.35
CA GLU A 238 -9.80 -18.45 22.44
C GLU A 238 -11.22 -18.16 21.94
N LEU A 239 -11.35 -17.29 20.93
CA LEU A 239 -12.61 -16.99 20.24
C LEU A 239 -13.21 -18.23 19.56
N GLU A 240 -12.38 -19.03 18.85
CA GLU A 240 -12.81 -20.27 18.20
C GLU A 240 -13.34 -21.29 19.21
N ASN A 241 -12.59 -21.54 20.28
CA ASN A 241 -13.00 -22.42 21.39
C ASN A 241 -14.32 -21.99 22.04
N LYS A 242 -14.56 -20.67 22.14
CA LYS A 242 -15.80 -20.12 22.72
C LYS A 242 -16.99 -20.18 21.76
N LEU A 243 -16.77 -20.08 20.46
CA LEU A 243 -17.82 -20.28 19.45
C LEU A 243 -18.24 -21.75 19.36
N GLU A 244 -17.30 -22.70 19.53
CA GLU A 244 -17.64 -24.12 19.67
C GLU A 244 -18.51 -24.37 20.90
N GLN A 245 -18.17 -23.77 22.05
CA GLN A 245 -19.01 -23.82 23.26
C GLN A 245 -20.41 -23.25 23.03
N VAL A 246 -20.54 -22.16 22.26
CA VAL A 246 -21.85 -21.59 21.86
C VAL A 246 -22.61 -22.57 20.96
N GLY A 247 -21.95 -23.19 19.99
CA GLY A 247 -22.54 -24.20 19.10
C GLY A 247 -23.11 -25.39 19.88
N ASP A 248 -22.34 -25.92 20.84
CA ASP A 248 -22.77 -27.00 21.73
C ASP A 248 -23.98 -26.60 22.58
N LEU A 249 -23.99 -25.37 23.12
CA LEU A 249 -25.09 -24.85 23.94
C LEU A 249 -26.37 -24.69 23.11
N LEU A 250 -26.27 -24.20 21.87
CA LEU A 250 -27.39 -24.07 20.95
C LEU A 250 -27.91 -25.44 20.45
N ALA A 251 -27.01 -26.42 20.28
CA ALA A 251 -27.36 -27.78 19.85
C ALA A 251 -28.14 -28.57 20.92
N ARG A 252 -27.78 -28.39 22.21
CA ARG A 252 -28.46 -29.04 23.35
C ARG A 252 -29.93 -28.63 23.51
N TYR A 253 -30.28 -27.41 23.10
CA TYR A 253 -31.65 -26.88 23.15
C TYR A 253 -32.45 -27.08 21.83
N GLY A 254 -32.19 -28.19 21.14
CA GLY A 254 -32.87 -28.62 19.92
C GLY A 254 -34.37 -28.99 20.09
N PRO A 255 -34.99 -29.70 19.12
CA PRO A 255 -36.41 -29.62 18.67
C PRO A 255 -37.57 -29.77 19.68
N GLY A 256 -37.33 -29.89 20.99
CA GLY A 256 -38.32 -29.85 22.07
C GLY A 256 -38.38 -28.55 22.88
N ALA A 257 -37.64 -27.51 22.50
CA ALA A 257 -37.56 -26.24 23.25
C ALA A 257 -38.85 -25.39 23.20
N SER A 258 -39.02 -24.53 24.22
CA SER A 258 -40.18 -23.64 24.35
C SER A 258 -40.20 -22.59 23.22
N GLU A 259 -41.37 -21.99 22.96
CA GLU A 259 -41.50 -20.92 21.96
C GLU A 259 -40.57 -19.73 22.29
N LYS A 260 -40.35 -19.44 23.58
CA LYS A 260 -39.40 -18.42 24.04
C LYS A 260 -37.94 -18.83 23.81
N SER A 261 -37.55 -20.08 24.08
CA SER A 261 -36.17 -20.53 23.83
C SER A 261 -35.84 -20.51 22.33
N ARG A 262 -36.84 -20.74 21.46
CA ARG A 262 -36.69 -20.58 20.00
C ARG A 262 -36.42 -19.14 19.59
N GLU A 263 -37.17 -18.17 20.10
CA GLU A 263 -36.94 -16.75 19.83
C GLU A 263 -35.56 -16.29 20.34
N ILE A 264 -35.15 -16.74 21.54
CA ILE A 264 -33.83 -16.46 22.09
C ILE A 264 -32.75 -17.03 21.17
N ARG A 265 -32.91 -18.29 20.76
CA ARG A 265 -31.99 -18.98 19.85
C ARG A 265 -31.85 -18.26 18.51
N GLU A 266 -32.93 -17.91 17.84
CA GLU A 266 -32.87 -17.21 16.54
C GLU A 266 -32.15 -15.87 16.64
N ARG A 267 -32.44 -15.10 17.70
CA ARG A 267 -31.78 -13.81 17.97
C ARG A 267 -30.28 -13.97 18.20
N PHE A 268 -29.86 -15.01 18.92
CA PHE A 268 -28.44 -15.28 19.18
C PHE A 268 -27.73 -15.90 17.97
N GLU A 269 -28.35 -16.82 17.23
CA GLU A 269 -27.81 -17.33 15.96
C GLU A 269 -27.54 -16.19 14.97
N GLN A 270 -28.43 -15.20 14.89
CA GLN A 270 -28.22 -14.03 14.04
C GLN A 270 -27.03 -13.18 14.49
N LYS A 271 -26.85 -13.01 15.81
CA LYS A 271 -25.70 -12.32 16.39
C LYS A 271 -24.38 -13.10 16.19
N PHE A 272 -24.40 -14.42 16.30
CA PHE A 272 -23.20 -15.25 16.14
C PHE A 272 -22.77 -15.42 14.67
N LYS A 273 -23.68 -15.23 13.71
CA LYS A 273 -23.29 -15.14 12.28
C LYS A 273 -22.31 -14.01 12.00
N GLU A 274 -22.36 -12.91 12.75
CA GLU A 274 -21.39 -11.81 12.61
C GLU A 274 -19.98 -12.25 13.03
N PHE A 275 -19.87 -13.11 14.04
CA PHE A 275 -18.60 -13.67 14.50
C PHE A 275 -18.01 -14.71 13.54
N ASP A 276 -18.85 -15.51 12.87
CA ASP A 276 -18.38 -16.43 11.81
C ASP A 276 -17.69 -15.66 10.67
N VAL A 277 -18.25 -14.51 10.27
CA VAL A 277 -17.64 -13.62 9.27
C VAL A 277 -16.30 -13.05 9.77
N ILE A 278 -16.24 -12.65 11.05
CA ILE A 278 -15.00 -12.12 11.66
C ILE A 278 -13.93 -13.21 11.71
N LEU A 279 -14.25 -14.42 12.19
CA LEU A 279 -13.33 -15.56 12.22
C LEU A 279 -12.79 -15.87 10.83
N LYS A 280 -13.67 -15.94 9.82
CA LYS A 280 -13.26 -16.15 8.43
C LYS A 280 -12.32 -15.06 7.95
N MET A 281 -12.61 -13.79 8.22
CA MET A 281 -11.74 -12.69 7.83
C MET A 281 -10.37 -12.75 8.50
N VAL A 282 -10.32 -13.13 9.77
CA VAL A 282 -9.06 -13.30 10.52
C VAL A 282 -8.26 -14.46 9.98
N LYS A 283 -8.89 -15.63 9.79
CA LYS A 283 -8.26 -16.83 9.22
C LYS A 283 -7.68 -16.54 7.83
N LEU A 284 -8.43 -15.80 7.02
CA LEU A 284 -7.95 -15.30 5.74
C LEU A 284 -6.71 -14.41 5.89
N GLN A 285 -6.71 -13.49 6.85
CA GLN A 285 -5.58 -12.60 7.12
C GLN A 285 -4.34 -13.37 7.58
N GLU A 286 -4.51 -14.37 8.44
CA GLU A 286 -3.44 -15.26 8.91
C GLU A 286 -2.80 -16.01 7.73
N TRP A 287 -3.60 -16.71 6.93
CA TRP A 287 -3.11 -17.44 5.76
C TRP A 287 -2.47 -16.53 4.71
N VAL A 288 -3.01 -15.33 4.50
CA VAL A 288 -2.38 -14.35 3.60
C VAL A 288 -1.04 -13.88 4.17
N SER A 289 -0.94 -13.67 5.48
CA SER A 289 0.31 -13.29 6.15
C SER A 289 1.36 -14.38 6.06
N GLU A 290 0.98 -15.62 6.36
CA GLU A 290 1.84 -16.80 6.26
C GLU A 290 2.32 -17.01 4.82
N GLY A 291 1.39 -16.96 3.85
CA GLY A 291 1.73 -17.03 2.43
C GLY A 291 2.66 -15.92 1.95
N ASN A 292 2.53 -14.70 2.46
CA ASN A 292 3.45 -13.61 2.14
C ASN A 292 4.84 -13.83 2.73
N THR A 293 4.93 -14.43 3.92
CA THR A 293 6.20 -14.78 4.57
C THR A 293 6.95 -15.83 3.74
N GLU A 294 6.24 -16.84 3.23
CA GLU A 294 6.82 -17.83 2.31
C GLU A 294 7.26 -17.20 0.98
N LEU A 295 6.48 -16.28 0.42
CA LEU A 295 6.90 -15.54 -0.79
C LEU A 295 8.17 -14.72 -0.57
N GLU A 296 8.31 -14.06 0.59
CA GLU A 296 9.53 -13.33 0.94
C GLU A 296 10.73 -14.27 1.08
N THR A 297 10.53 -15.42 1.74
CA THR A 297 11.55 -16.47 1.86
C THR A 297 12.00 -16.98 0.48
N MET A 298 11.07 -17.18 -0.45
CA MET A 298 11.40 -17.55 -1.84
C MET A 298 12.27 -16.49 -2.54
N VAL A 299 11.93 -15.20 -2.39
CA VAL A 299 12.71 -14.11 -3.00
C VAL A 299 14.12 -14.09 -2.44
N GLN A 300 14.28 -14.13 -1.12
CA GLN A 300 15.58 -14.13 -0.45
C GLN A 300 16.41 -15.37 -0.83
N SER A 301 15.78 -16.55 -0.88
CA SER A 301 16.46 -17.79 -1.26
C SER A 301 16.93 -17.77 -2.71
N ILE A 302 16.15 -17.19 -3.64
CA ILE A 302 16.57 -17.01 -5.04
C ILE A 302 17.77 -16.05 -5.14
N GLU A 303 17.78 -14.97 -4.34
CA GLU A 303 18.89 -14.02 -4.30
C GLU A 303 20.17 -14.63 -3.72
N ASN A 304 20.03 -15.54 -2.75
CA ASN A 304 21.15 -16.26 -2.12
C ASN A 304 21.57 -17.53 -2.87
N GLU A 305 21.00 -17.81 -4.04
CA GLU A 305 21.24 -19.02 -4.84
C GLU A 305 20.82 -20.34 -4.15
N GLU A 306 19.97 -20.27 -3.13
CA GLU A 306 19.41 -21.40 -2.36
C GLU A 306 18.10 -21.90 -2.99
N TYR A 307 18.16 -22.36 -4.24
CA TYR A 307 16.96 -22.65 -5.04
C TYR A 307 16.07 -23.77 -4.49
N ASP A 308 16.64 -24.76 -3.81
CA ASP A 308 15.87 -25.85 -3.19
C ASP A 308 14.97 -25.35 -2.06
N ILE A 309 15.43 -24.34 -1.29
CA ILE A 309 14.63 -23.71 -0.24
C ILE A 309 13.46 -22.95 -0.86
N ALA A 310 13.71 -22.20 -1.94
CA ALA A 310 12.65 -21.50 -2.66
C ALA A 310 11.56 -22.46 -3.18
N LEU A 311 11.95 -23.62 -3.70
CA LEU A 311 11.00 -24.64 -4.18
C LEU A 311 10.24 -25.31 -3.01
N ALA A 312 10.89 -25.53 -1.87
CA ALA A 312 10.24 -26.03 -0.66
C ALA A 312 9.20 -25.05 -0.11
N SER A 313 9.51 -23.75 -0.06
CA SER A 313 8.55 -22.70 0.33
C SER A 313 7.36 -22.62 -0.63
N PHE A 314 7.56 -22.86 -1.93
CA PHE A 314 6.44 -22.94 -2.86
C PHE A 314 5.48 -24.10 -2.52
N ALA A 315 6.00 -25.26 -2.11
CA ALA A 315 5.15 -26.37 -1.67
C ALA A 315 4.32 -26.01 -0.43
N GLN A 316 4.85 -25.19 0.49
CA GLN A 316 4.09 -24.67 1.62
C GLN A 316 2.97 -23.72 1.17
N ILE A 317 3.24 -22.85 0.19
CA ILE A 317 2.22 -22.01 -0.43
C ILE A 317 1.10 -22.88 -1.04
N GLU A 318 1.44 -23.99 -1.70
CA GLU A 318 0.43 -24.90 -2.25
C GLU A 318 -0.45 -25.52 -1.16
N ASN A 319 0.12 -25.85 0.00
CA ASN A 319 -0.65 -26.33 1.16
C ASN A 319 -1.63 -25.25 1.65
N ILE A 320 -1.15 -24.03 1.88
CA ILE A 320 -1.99 -22.89 2.31
C ILE A 320 -3.11 -22.64 1.30
N VAL A 321 -2.79 -22.63 -0.01
CA VAL A 321 -3.76 -22.44 -1.09
C VAL A 321 -4.83 -23.54 -1.09
N ASN A 322 -4.44 -24.78 -0.83
CA ASN A 322 -5.38 -25.90 -0.74
C ASN A 322 -6.29 -25.76 0.48
N ASP A 323 -5.77 -25.30 1.62
CA ASP A 323 -6.57 -25.04 2.82
C ASP A 323 -7.55 -23.89 2.62
N MET A 324 -7.11 -22.80 1.98
CA MET A 324 -8.00 -21.68 1.60
C MET A 324 -9.14 -22.12 0.68
N LYS A 325 -8.90 -23.04 -0.25
CA LYS A 325 -9.92 -23.54 -1.18
C LYS A 325 -10.98 -24.41 -0.50
N LYS A 326 -10.67 -25.04 0.64
CA LYS A 326 -11.63 -25.87 1.39
C LYS A 326 -12.74 -25.05 2.07
N GLU A 327 -12.53 -23.76 2.27
CA GLU A 327 -13.53 -22.87 2.89
C GLU A 327 -14.73 -22.56 1.96
N GLU A 328 -14.64 -22.89 0.66
CA GLU A 328 -15.69 -22.67 -0.36
C GLU A 328 -16.21 -21.21 -0.46
N ASP A 329 -15.47 -20.25 0.09
CA ASP A 329 -15.80 -18.83 0.05
C ASP A 329 -15.06 -18.13 -1.13
N PRO A 330 -15.77 -17.37 -2.00
CA PRO A 330 -15.17 -16.67 -3.13
C PRO A 330 -14.02 -15.72 -2.77
N ILE A 331 -14.05 -15.13 -1.57
CA ILE A 331 -12.98 -14.23 -1.09
C ILE A 331 -11.71 -15.03 -0.84
N PHE A 332 -11.82 -16.21 -0.23
CA PHE A 332 -10.69 -17.10 0.00
C PHE A 332 -10.14 -17.63 -1.33
N GLU A 333 -11.01 -18.07 -2.23
CA GLU A 333 -10.59 -18.58 -3.54
C GLU A 333 -9.81 -17.53 -4.33
N ARG A 334 -10.29 -16.29 -4.37
CA ARG A 334 -9.60 -15.19 -5.05
C ARG A 334 -8.22 -14.92 -4.46
N ASN A 335 -8.09 -14.90 -3.14
CA ASN A 335 -6.80 -14.70 -2.48
C ASN A 335 -5.85 -15.88 -2.69
N ALA A 336 -6.36 -17.11 -2.62
CA ALA A 336 -5.62 -18.33 -2.90
C ALA A 336 -5.07 -18.35 -4.34
N GLN A 337 -5.88 -17.96 -5.33
CA GLN A 337 -5.44 -17.84 -6.73
C GLN A 337 -4.32 -16.80 -6.88
N MET A 338 -4.46 -15.63 -6.24
CA MET A 338 -3.45 -14.57 -6.28
C MET A 338 -2.13 -15.01 -5.64
N LEU A 339 -2.21 -15.69 -4.50
CA LEU A 339 -1.05 -16.22 -3.78
C LEU A 339 -0.34 -17.30 -4.62
N TYR A 340 -1.10 -18.25 -5.17
CA TYR A 340 -0.59 -19.30 -6.05
C TYR A 340 0.12 -18.75 -7.28
N LEU A 341 -0.48 -17.77 -7.98
CA LEU A 341 0.11 -17.19 -9.18
C LEU A 341 1.46 -16.53 -8.90
N ARG A 342 1.58 -15.79 -7.78
CA ARG A 342 2.83 -15.16 -7.36
C ARG A 342 3.88 -16.22 -6.99
N GLY A 343 3.50 -17.21 -6.19
CA GLY A 343 4.38 -18.31 -5.81
C GLY A 343 4.87 -19.07 -7.04
N LYS A 344 3.97 -19.39 -7.98
CA LYS A 344 4.30 -20.12 -9.21
C LYS A 344 5.30 -19.36 -10.07
N GLN A 345 5.14 -18.04 -10.24
CA GLN A 345 6.11 -17.23 -10.99
C GLN A 345 7.50 -17.25 -10.36
N LEU A 346 7.58 -17.21 -9.02
CA LEU A 346 8.85 -17.32 -8.31
C LEU A 346 9.44 -18.73 -8.38
N ALA A 347 8.61 -19.77 -8.27
CA ALA A 347 9.04 -21.16 -8.39
C ALA A 347 9.57 -21.47 -9.80
N GLU A 348 8.87 -21.02 -10.85
CA GLU A 348 9.36 -21.13 -12.24
C GLU A 348 10.69 -20.38 -12.42
N ARG A 349 10.85 -19.23 -11.78
CA ARG A 349 12.10 -18.48 -11.80
C ARG A 349 13.22 -19.21 -11.05
N ALA A 350 12.96 -19.74 -9.86
CA ALA A 350 13.90 -20.53 -9.09
C ALA A 350 14.35 -21.79 -9.84
N GLN A 351 13.39 -22.51 -10.43
CA GLN A 351 13.66 -23.70 -11.25
C GLN A 351 14.55 -23.37 -12.45
N ARG A 352 14.27 -22.27 -13.17
CA ARG A 352 15.14 -21.82 -14.26
C ARG A 352 16.55 -21.49 -13.78
N TYR A 353 16.70 -20.81 -12.64
CA TYR A 353 18.03 -20.49 -12.11
C TYR A 353 18.78 -21.74 -11.62
N LYS A 354 18.06 -22.70 -11.02
CA LYS A 354 18.61 -23.99 -10.65
C LYS A 354 19.16 -24.73 -11.87
N GLU A 355 18.38 -24.82 -12.94
CA GLU A 355 18.83 -25.42 -14.21
C GLU A 355 20.03 -24.66 -14.81
N ILE A 356 20.01 -23.32 -14.75
CA ILE A 356 21.13 -22.49 -15.18
C ILE A 356 22.41 -22.79 -14.37
N ALA A 357 22.28 -22.96 -13.06
CA ALA A 357 23.40 -23.26 -12.17
C ALA A 357 23.97 -24.66 -12.43
N GLU A 358 23.13 -25.61 -12.80
CA GLU A 358 23.52 -26.99 -13.15
C GLU A 358 24.23 -27.10 -14.51
N PHE A 359 23.99 -26.17 -15.45
CA PHE A 359 24.62 -26.22 -16.77
C PHE A 359 26.15 -26.19 -16.70
N LYS A 360 26.78 -27.25 -17.21
CA LYS A 360 28.22 -27.35 -17.41
C LYS A 360 28.57 -26.80 -18.79
N LEU A 361 28.96 -25.53 -18.81
CA LEU A 361 29.34 -24.79 -20.02
C LEU A 361 30.79 -24.27 -19.92
N PRO A 362 31.82 -25.13 -19.85
CA PRO A 362 33.20 -24.70 -20.00
C PRO A 362 33.40 -23.95 -21.33
N ILE A 363 33.84 -22.70 -21.21
CA ILE A 363 34.25 -21.87 -22.33
C ILE A 363 35.76 -21.94 -22.45
N THR A 364 36.25 -22.51 -23.56
CA THR A 364 37.69 -22.72 -23.81
C THR A 364 38.30 -21.62 -24.68
N GLY A 365 37.50 -20.87 -25.43
CA GLY A 365 37.98 -19.74 -26.21
C GLY A 365 36.87 -18.85 -26.76
N ILE A 366 37.18 -17.57 -26.97
CA ILE A 366 36.31 -16.61 -27.65
C ILE A 366 37.10 -15.99 -28.81
N VAL A 367 36.46 -15.88 -29.96
CA VAL A 367 36.98 -15.23 -31.16
C VAL A 367 36.07 -14.05 -31.50
N ILE A 368 36.58 -12.83 -31.31
CA ILE A 368 35.88 -11.60 -31.69
C ILE A 368 36.38 -11.15 -33.05
N ALA A 369 35.47 -11.06 -34.01
CA ALA A 369 35.77 -10.84 -35.41
C ALA A 369 35.89 -9.35 -35.78
N SER A 370 35.83 -8.45 -34.79
CA SER A 370 35.83 -6.98 -34.95
C SER A 370 36.93 -6.44 -35.87
N LYS A 371 38.13 -7.04 -35.86
CA LYS A 371 39.23 -6.67 -36.76
C LYS A 371 39.06 -7.16 -38.21
N ALA A 372 38.40 -8.29 -38.42
CA ALA A 372 38.15 -8.87 -39.75
C ALA A 372 36.96 -8.18 -40.45
N VAL A 373 35.92 -7.82 -39.69
CA VAL A 373 34.80 -6.98 -40.19
C VAL A 373 35.32 -5.60 -40.66
N ALA A 374 36.25 -5.00 -39.91
CA ALA A 374 36.88 -3.74 -40.30
C ALA A 374 37.72 -3.83 -41.60
N GLN A 375 38.13 -5.04 -41.99
CA GLN A 375 38.87 -5.33 -43.23
C GLN A 375 37.97 -5.76 -44.39
N GLY A 376 36.64 -5.72 -44.23
CA GLY A 376 35.67 -6.00 -45.28
C GLY A 376 35.33 -7.47 -45.49
N ASP A 377 35.69 -8.36 -44.55
CA ASP A 377 35.27 -9.76 -44.60
C ASP A 377 33.82 -9.89 -44.12
N ALA A 378 32.91 -10.17 -45.05
CA ALA A 378 31.48 -10.32 -44.77
C ALA A 378 31.14 -11.61 -43.99
N ASN A 379 32.09 -12.54 -43.85
CA ASN A 379 31.90 -13.81 -43.15
C ASN A 379 32.49 -13.82 -41.73
N ALA A 380 32.98 -12.67 -41.25
CA ALA A 380 33.54 -12.51 -39.92
C ALA A 380 32.41 -12.42 -38.86
N TYR A 381 32.25 -13.46 -38.05
CA TYR A 381 31.27 -13.52 -36.97
C TYR A 381 31.94 -13.80 -35.62
N ASP A 382 31.45 -13.15 -34.56
CA ASP A 382 31.86 -13.46 -33.21
C ASP A 382 31.46 -14.90 -32.86
N SER A 383 32.41 -15.68 -32.39
CA SER A 383 32.25 -17.11 -32.12
C SER A 383 32.89 -17.49 -30.78
N ALA A 384 32.33 -18.46 -30.07
CA ALA A 384 32.90 -19.03 -28.86
C ALA A 384 33.03 -20.54 -28.97
N ILE A 385 34.06 -21.10 -28.33
CA ILE A 385 34.24 -22.54 -28.16
C ILE A 385 33.67 -22.91 -26.79
N ILE A 386 32.56 -23.64 -26.80
CA ILE A 386 31.83 -24.08 -25.61
C ILE A 386 31.68 -25.59 -25.72
N ASN A 387 32.06 -26.34 -24.70
CA ASN A 387 32.00 -27.81 -24.71
C ASN A 387 32.66 -28.42 -25.97
N ASP A 388 33.81 -27.87 -26.38
CA ASP A 388 34.57 -28.26 -27.58
C ASP A 388 33.85 -28.06 -28.94
N HIS A 389 32.70 -27.37 -28.94
CA HIS A 389 31.97 -26.98 -30.14
C HIS A 389 32.07 -25.48 -30.41
N ILE A 390 32.12 -25.08 -31.69
CA ILE A 390 32.14 -23.68 -32.11
C ILE A 390 30.70 -23.19 -32.27
N HIS A 391 30.32 -22.19 -31.48
CA HIS A 391 29.01 -21.55 -31.52
C HIS A 391 29.12 -20.09 -31.92
N ARG A 392 28.19 -19.63 -32.76
CA ARG A 392 28.01 -18.23 -33.14
C ARG A 392 26.89 -17.60 -32.33
N VAL A 393 26.86 -16.28 -32.27
CA VAL A 393 25.75 -15.54 -31.65
C VAL A 393 24.43 -15.93 -32.32
N GLY A 394 23.47 -16.39 -31.50
CA GLY A 394 22.18 -16.92 -31.93
C GLY A 394 22.10 -18.45 -32.00
N ASP A 395 23.22 -19.16 -31.97
CA ASP A 395 23.25 -20.63 -32.04
C ASP A 395 22.74 -21.25 -30.73
N GLN A 396 22.13 -22.43 -30.85
CA GLN A 396 21.79 -23.28 -29.71
C GLN A 396 23.05 -23.95 -29.18
N VAL A 397 23.12 -24.12 -27.85
CA VAL A 397 24.33 -24.60 -27.16
C VAL A 397 24.13 -26.02 -26.66
N PHE A 398 25.19 -26.83 -26.73
CA PHE A 398 25.21 -28.18 -26.18
C PHE A 398 25.48 -28.14 -24.67
N ASP A 399 24.68 -28.88 -23.91
CA ASP A 399 24.95 -29.17 -22.51
C ASP A 399 25.73 -30.49 -22.42
N GLU A 400 26.80 -30.52 -21.63
CA GLU A 400 27.77 -31.63 -21.57
C GLU A 400 27.08 -32.97 -21.23
N GLU A 401 26.05 -32.93 -20.38
CA GLU A 401 25.30 -34.12 -19.96
C GLU A 401 24.28 -34.59 -21.01
N LYS A 402 23.86 -33.72 -21.94
CA LYS A 402 22.85 -34.00 -22.98
C LYS A 402 23.46 -33.99 -24.38
N ALA A 403 24.69 -34.48 -24.49
CA ALA A 403 25.61 -34.41 -25.64
C ALA A 403 25.07 -34.85 -27.03
N ILE A 404 23.83 -35.31 -27.14
CA ILE A 404 23.24 -35.80 -28.39
C ILE A 404 22.53 -34.67 -29.15
N ASP A 405 21.85 -33.75 -28.46
CA ASP A 405 21.07 -32.67 -29.10
C ASP A 405 21.29 -31.32 -28.40
N PRO A 406 21.44 -30.22 -29.17
CA PRO A 406 21.58 -28.88 -28.59
C PRO A 406 20.29 -28.49 -27.87
N ASN A 407 20.38 -27.84 -26.71
CA ASN A 407 19.20 -27.47 -25.95
C ASN A 407 18.45 -26.35 -26.69
N PRO A 408 17.19 -26.58 -27.13
CA PRO A 408 16.49 -25.63 -28.00
C PRO A 408 16.23 -24.27 -27.34
N ASN A 409 16.25 -24.24 -26.01
CA ASN A 409 15.95 -23.08 -25.18
C ASN A 409 17.20 -22.37 -24.65
N LEU A 410 18.40 -22.94 -24.83
CA LEU A 410 19.67 -22.35 -24.44
C LEU A 410 20.40 -21.82 -25.67
N LYS A 411 20.57 -20.50 -25.74
CA LYS A 411 21.18 -19.83 -26.90
C LYS A 411 22.34 -18.93 -26.51
N LEU A 412 23.30 -18.81 -27.41
CA LEU A 412 24.36 -17.80 -27.31
C LEU A 412 23.78 -16.42 -27.61
N HIS A 413 23.84 -15.48 -26.67
CA HIS A 413 23.24 -14.16 -26.84
C HIS A 413 24.26 -13.08 -27.22
N GLU A 414 25.38 -13.01 -26.53
CA GLU A 414 26.38 -11.97 -26.70
C GLU A 414 27.76 -12.49 -26.29
N LEU A 415 28.80 -11.98 -26.95
CA LEU A 415 30.19 -12.31 -26.69
C LEU A 415 30.99 -11.05 -26.38
N THR A 416 31.76 -11.09 -25.30
CA THR A 416 32.77 -10.07 -24.98
C THR A 416 34.15 -10.71 -24.90
N GLU A 417 35.22 -9.92 -24.78
CA GLU A 417 36.60 -10.43 -24.78
C GLU A 417 36.86 -11.43 -23.64
N THR A 418 36.10 -11.36 -22.56
CA THR A 418 36.33 -12.14 -21.33
C THR A 418 35.13 -12.98 -20.89
N THR A 419 33.94 -12.72 -21.43
CA THR A 419 32.70 -13.37 -21.01
C THR A 419 31.79 -13.74 -22.17
N VAL A 420 30.98 -14.77 -21.93
CA VAL A 420 29.91 -15.21 -22.81
C VAL A 420 28.58 -15.04 -22.10
N THR A 421 27.63 -14.39 -22.77
CA THR A 421 26.25 -14.24 -22.30
C THR A 421 25.36 -15.25 -23.00
N PHE A 422 24.63 -16.04 -22.22
CA PHE A 422 23.64 -17.01 -22.68
C PHE A 422 22.24 -16.49 -22.40
N ASP A 423 21.27 -16.96 -23.18
CA ASP A 423 19.84 -16.76 -22.96
C ASP A 423 19.17 -18.13 -22.77
N TYR A 424 18.49 -18.30 -21.63
CA TYR A 424 17.68 -19.47 -21.31
C TYR A 424 16.25 -19.05 -20.96
N TYR A 425 15.29 -19.40 -21.83
CA TYR A 425 13.88 -18.99 -21.71
C TYR A 425 13.68 -17.47 -21.47
N GLY A 426 14.51 -16.62 -22.08
CA GLY A 426 14.47 -15.16 -21.91
C GLY A 426 15.27 -14.65 -20.69
N THR A 427 15.87 -15.55 -19.91
CA THR A 427 16.74 -15.19 -18.78
C THR A 427 18.19 -15.19 -19.23
N LYS A 428 18.83 -14.01 -19.18
CA LYS A 428 20.23 -13.87 -19.56
C LYS A 428 21.15 -14.18 -18.38
N PHE A 429 22.20 -14.96 -18.61
CA PHE A 429 23.24 -15.22 -17.62
C PHE A 429 24.62 -15.23 -18.26
N VAL A 430 25.65 -14.94 -17.45
CA VAL A 430 27.02 -14.76 -17.93
C VAL A 430 27.93 -15.87 -17.39
N ARG A 431 28.85 -16.35 -18.22
CA ARG A 431 29.96 -17.20 -17.80
C ARG A 431 31.27 -16.58 -18.29
N ALA A 432 32.29 -16.60 -17.44
CA ALA A 432 33.63 -16.14 -17.80
C ALA A 432 34.40 -17.25 -18.53
N ILE A 433 35.35 -16.85 -19.40
CA ILE A 433 36.36 -17.79 -19.90
C ILE A 433 37.14 -18.35 -18.71
N LYS A 434 37.27 -19.68 -18.63
CA LYS A 434 38.23 -20.28 -17.70
C LYS A 434 39.63 -19.89 -18.16
N SER A 435 40.36 -19.15 -17.32
CA SER A 435 41.75 -18.83 -17.62
C SER A 435 42.55 -20.14 -17.68
N ARG A 436 43.52 -20.22 -18.60
CA ARG A 436 44.32 -21.45 -18.79
C ARG A 436 45.06 -21.88 -17.51
N SER A 437 45.36 -20.94 -16.61
CA SER A 437 45.95 -21.20 -15.29
C SER A 437 44.99 -21.90 -14.31
N ASP A 438 43.68 -21.70 -14.43
CA ASP A 438 42.69 -22.36 -13.55
C ASP A 438 42.42 -23.81 -13.99
N ALA A 439 42.62 -24.12 -15.28
CA ALA A 439 42.49 -25.48 -15.81
C ALA A 439 43.68 -26.38 -15.43
N GLU A 440 44.90 -25.84 -15.38
CA GLU A 440 46.09 -26.57 -14.93
C GLU A 440 46.07 -26.86 -13.41
N ALA A 441 45.49 -25.96 -12.62
CA ALA A 441 45.33 -26.17 -11.16
C ALA A 441 44.31 -27.27 -10.80
N ALA A 442 43.30 -27.50 -11.64
CA ALA A 442 42.31 -28.58 -11.46
C ALA A 442 42.76 -29.95 -12.01
N GLY A 443 43.72 -29.97 -12.95
CA GLY A 443 44.25 -31.19 -13.58
C GLY A 443 45.53 -31.75 -12.94
N GLY A 444 46.10 -31.07 -11.94
CA GLY A 444 47.37 -31.42 -11.32
C GLY A 444 47.30 -32.51 -10.25
N ALA A 445 46.85 -33.72 -10.59
CA ALA A 445 47.13 -34.95 -9.84
C ALA A 445 46.72 -36.20 -10.65
N VAL A 446 47.40 -36.47 -11.76
CA VAL A 446 47.45 -37.82 -12.31
C VAL A 446 48.91 -38.24 -12.34
N GLU A 447 49.39 -38.74 -11.21
CA GLU A 447 50.61 -39.55 -11.17
C GLU A 447 50.36 -40.79 -12.02
N GLY A 448 51.04 -40.89 -13.15
CA GLY A 448 51.08 -42.11 -13.94
C GLY A 448 51.83 -43.21 -13.18
N PRO A 449 51.43 -44.49 -13.31
CA PRO A 449 52.15 -45.58 -12.67
C PRO A 449 53.46 -45.83 -13.44
N GLU A 450 54.57 -45.94 -12.70
CA GLU A 450 55.81 -46.58 -13.17
C GLU A 450 55.65 -48.09 -13.39
#